data_AF-A0A959YU00-F1
#
_entry.id   AF-A0A959YU00-F1
#
_cell.length_a   1.000
_cell.length_b   1.000
_cell.length_c   1.000
_cell.angle_alpha   90.00
_cell.angle_beta   90.00
_cell.angle_gamma   90.00
#
_symmetry.space_group_name_H-M   'P 1'
#
loop_
_entity.id
_entity.type
_entity.pdbx_description
1 polymer ?
#
loop_
_entity_poly.entity_id
_entity_poly.type
_entity_poly.pdbx_seq_one_letter_code
_entity_poly.pdbx_strand_id
1 'polypeptide(L)' 'MHRLKLIFDCAPALGTNCIRQPLLGRGYVITCSFHATKLFHTVEGGYIVAGDPEVMQRLRLLPAFGHMSDGHFLTGGRR' A
#
# COMPACT_ATOMS: atom_id res chain seq x y z
N MET A 1 -19.38 13.70 5.22
CA MET A 1 -18.18 12.91 4.86
C MET A 1 -17.68 12.19 6.09
N HIS A 2 -17.62 10.86 6.05
CA HIS A 2 -17.10 10.06 7.17
C HIS A 2 -15.58 9.91 7.03
N ARG A 3 -14.82 10.08 8.12
CA ARG A 3 -13.35 9.97 8.15
C ARG A 3 -12.91 8.49 8.10
N LEU A 4 -13.42 7.75 7.14
CA LEU A 4 -13.09 6.33 6.96
C LEU A 4 -11.78 6.20 6.18
N LYS A 5 -10.97 5.24 6.61
CA LYS A 5 -9.82 4.77 5.83
C LYS A 5 -10.34 3.82 4.77
N LEU A 6 -9.88 3.99 3.53
CA LEU A 6 -10.30 3.16 2.40
C LEU A 6 -9.14 2.29 1.94
N ILE A 7 -9.38 1.00 1.76
CA ILE A 7 -8.42 0.07 1.18
C ILE A 7 -9.06 -0.53 -0.07
N PHE A 8 -8.41 -0.33 -1.22
CA PHE A 8 -8.89 -0.82 -2.51
C PHE A 8 -8.05 -2.02 -2.94
N ASP A 9 -8.71 -3.14 -3.18
CA ASP A 9 -8.09 -4.27 -3.87
C ASP A 9 -8.16 -4.03 -5.38
N CYS A 10 -7.01 -3.76 -5.97
CA CYS A 10 -6.79 -3.58 -7.40
C CYS A 10 -5.90 -4.68 -7.99
N ALA A 11 -5.91 -5.88 -7.40
CA ALA A 11 -5.10 -7.01 -7.85
C ALA A 11 -5.20 -7.33 -9.36
N PRO A 12 -6.39 -7.36 -10.00
CA PRO A 12 -6.50 -7.55 -11.45
C PRO A 12 -6.60 -6.22 -12.25
N ALA A 13 -6.63 -5.08 -11.58
CA ALA A 13 -7.04 -3.81 -12.19
C ALA A 13 -5.87 -2.90 -12.62
N LEU A 14 -4.67 -3.47 -12.80
CA LEU A 14 -3.50 -2.68 -13.18
C LEU A 14 -3.73 -1.96 -14.52
N GLY A 15 -3.41 -0.66 -14.58
CA GLY A 15 -3.50 0.14 -15.80
C GLY A 15 -4.92 0.64 -16.12
N THR A 16 -5.90 0.34 -15.29
CA THR A 16 -7.27 0.86 -15.46
C THR A 16 -7.47 2.17 -14.68
N ASN A 17 -8.35 3.04 -15.17
CA ASN A 17 -8.76 4.25 -14.47
C ASN A 17 -9.79 3.95 -13.35
N CYS A 18 -9.52 2.95 -12.51
CA CYS A 18 -10.44 2.55 -11.44
C CYS A 18 -10.60 3.61 -10.35
N ILE A 19 -9.67 4.56 -10.24
CA ILE A 19 -9.48 5.38 -9.04
C ILE A 19 -9.33 6.86 -9.44
N ARG A 20 -10.39 7.65 -9.24
CA ARG A 20 -10.34 9.12 -9.38
C ARG A 20 -9.71 9.75 -8.14
N GLN A 21 -8.44 10.16 -8.25
CA GLN A 21 -7.66 10.85 -7.21
C GLN A 21 -8.41 11.97 -6.42
N PRO A 22 -9.30 12.80 -7.02
CA PRO A 22 -10.02 13.85 -6.28
C PRO A 22 -10.97 13.33 -5.20
N LEU A 23 -11.45 12.08 -5.29
CA LEU A 23 -12.43 11.51 -4.36
C LEU A 23 -11.79 10.95 -3.07
N LEU A 24 -10.46 10.84 -3.02
CA LEU A 24 -9.81 9.89 -2.12
C LEU A 24 -9.02 10.51 -0.96
N GLY A 25 -8.79 11.83 -0.97
CA GLY A 25 -8.09 12.52 0.12
C GLY A 25 -6.77 11.84 0.51
N ARG A 26 -6.35 11.97 1.77
CA ARG A 26 -5.15 11.28 2.30
C ARG A 26 -5.42 9.86 2.80
N GLY A 27 -6.67 9.45 2.98
CA GLY A 27 -7.03 8.26 3.77
C GLY A 27 -7.08 6.93 3.01
N TYR A 28 -6.52 6.84 1.80
CA TYR A 28 -6.66 5.66 0.94
C TYR A 28 -5.38 4.83 0.84
N VAL A 29 -5.55 3.53 0.64
CA VAL A 29 -4.52 2.54 0.29
C VAL A 29 -5.03 1.72 -0.90
N ILE A 30 -4.16 1.40 -1.84
CA ILE A 30 -4.46 0.58 -3.02
C ILE A 30 -3.45 -0.55 -3.08
N THR A 31 -3.91 -1.78 -3.29
CA THR A 31 -3.06 -2.95 -3.46
C THR A 31 -3.19 -3.50 -4.87
N CYS A 32 -2.07 -3.86 -5.50
CA CYS A 32 -2.05 -4.49 -6.82
C CYS A 32 -1.19 -5.76 -6.80
N SER A 33 -1.52 -6.71 -7.68
CA SER A 33 -0.85 -8.00 -7.79
C SER A 33 -0.14 -8.12 -9.13
N PHE A 34 1.02 -8.76 -9.10
CA PHE A 34 1.86 -9.09 -10.25
C PHE A 34 2.09 -10.61 -10.35
N HIS A 35 1.13 -11.42 -9.87
CA HIS A 35 1.12 -12.87 -10.05
C HIS A 35 1.14 -13.25 -11.53
N ALA A 36 1.69 -14.42 -11.86
CA ALA A 36 1.92 -14.90 -13.22
C ALA A 36 0.67 -14.91 -14.14
N THR A 37 -0.53 -14.95 -13.56
CA THR A 37 -1.80 -14.92 -14.31
C THR A 37 -2.35 -13.51 -14.58
N LYS A 38 -1.66 -12.45 -14.14
CA LYS A 38 -2.06 -11.05 -14.35
C LYS A 38 -1.51 -10.51 -15.67
N LEU A 39 -2.22 -9.52 -16.24
CA LEU A 39 -1.88 -8.85 -17.51
C LEU A 39 -0.45 -8.30 -17.54
N PHE A 40 0.03 -7.79 -16.42
CA PHE A 40 1.42 -7.40 -16.19
C PHE A 40 1.87 -8.11 -14.92
N HIS A 41 3.04 -8.74 -14.97
CA HIS A 41 3.48 -9.63 -13.91
C HIS A 41 5.01 -9.63 -13.74
N THR A 42 5.44 -10.06 -12.56
CA THR A 42 6.85 -10.30 -12.21
C THR A 42 7.06 -11.76 -11.81
N VAL A 43 6.24 -12.67 -12.37
CA VAL A 43 5.99 -14.04 -11.89
C VAL A 43 5.26 -14.06 -10.56
N GLU A 44 5.85 -13.46 -9.53
CA GLU A 44 5.21 -13.22 -8.25
C GLU A 44 5.48 -11.80 -7.78
N GLY A 45 4.54 -11.22 -7.05
CA GLY A 45 4.71 -9.91 -6.43
C GLY A 45 3.47 -9.05 -6.46
N GLY A 46 3.68 -7.77 -6.13
CA GLY A 46 2.64 -6.76 -6.07
C GLY A 46 3.21 -5.43 -5.57
N TYR A 47 2.37 -4.41 -5.52
CA TYR A 47 2.74 -3.12 -4.94
C TYR A 47 1.56 -2.50 -4.21
N ILE A 48 1.89 -1.53 -3.36
CA ILE A 48 0.94 -0.76 -2.57
C ILE A 48 1.16 0.72 -2.84
N VAL A 49 0.07 1.46 -3.00
CA VAL A 49 0.07 2.94 -3.07
C VAL A 49 -0.76 3.45 -1.90
N ALA A 50 -0.25 4.44 -1.18
CA ALA A 50 -0.99 5.12 -0.12
C ALA A 50 -1.01 6.62 -0.37
N GLY A 51 -2.14 7.26 -0.07
CA GLY A 51 -2.28 8.72 -0.15
C GLY A 51 -1.62 9.48 1.00
N ASP A 52 -1.32 8.78 2.11
CA ASP A 52 -0.67 9.34 3.29
C ASP A 52 0.80 8.88 3.36
N PRO A 53 1.77 9.83 3.35
CA PRO A 53 3.19 9.51 3.50
C PRO A 53 3.53 8.74 4.79
N GLU A 54 2.83 9.00 5.90
CA GLU A 54 3.06 8.30 7.17
C GLU A 54 2.63 6.83 7.07
N VAL A 55 1.49 6.58 6.42
CA VAL A 55 1.02 5.21 6.13
C VAL A 55 2.01 4.52 5.19
N MET A 56 2.48 5.21 4.14
CA MET A 56 3.48 4.66 3.22
C MET A 56 4.79 4.30 3.93
N GLN A 57 5.26 5.15 4.85
CA GLN A 57 6.45 4.86 5.64
C GLN A 57 6.27 3.59 6.48
N ARG A 58 5.16 3.46 7.21
CA ARG A 58 4.86 2.24 7.97
C ARG A 58 4.81 1.01 7.07
N LEU A 59 4.12 1.10 5.93
CA LEU A 59 4.01 0.02 4.95
C LEU A 59 5.35 -0.42 4.39
N ARG A 60 6.30 0.51 4.15
CA ARG A 60 7.66 0.16 3.70
C ARG A 60 8.44 -0.65 4.73
N LEU A 61 8.16 -0.46 6.01
CA LEU A 61 8.87 -1.12 7.10
C LEU A 61 8.28 -2.47 7.47
N LEU A 62 7.01 -2.71 7.21
CA LEU A 62 6.34 -3.96 7.56
C LEU A 62 7.04 -5.20 6.97
N PRO A 63 7.43 -5.26 5.68
CA PRO A 63 8.15 -6.40 5.13
C PRO A 63 9.54 -6.60 5.74
N ALA A 64 10.14 -5.52 6.24
CA ALA A 64 11.46 -5.52 6.89
C ALA A 64 11.35 -5.68 8.42
N PHE A 65 10.19 -6.11 8.95
CA PHE A 65 9.95 -6.23 10.40
C PHE A 65 10.23 -4.94 11.19
N GLY A 66 10.13 -3.77 10.57
CA GLY A 66 10.45 -2.50 11.20
C GLY A 66 11.89 -2.02 11.07
N HIS A 67 12.71 -2.72 10.29
CA HIS A 67 14.14 -2.41 10.20
C HIS A 67 14.40 -1.33 9.13
N MET A 68 15.16 -0.31 9.51
CA MET A 68 15.77 0.67 8.62
C MET A 68 17.25 0.76 8.96
N SER A 69 18.14 0.19 8.14
CA SER A 69 19.60 0.20 8.41
C SER A 69 19.93 -0.29 9.85
N ASP A 70 21.09 0.09 10.40
CA ASP A 70 21.58 -0.37 11.72
C ASP A 70 20.78 0.15 12.93
N GLY A 71 19.66 0.86 12.70
CA GLY A 71 18.79 1.42 13.74
C GLY A 71 17.40 0.79 13.75
N HIS A 72 17.05 0.09 14.83
CA HIS A 72 15.70 -0.40 15.07
C HIS A 72 14.79 0.75 15.55
N PHE A 73 13.63 0.96 14.90
CA PHE A 73 12.66 1.98 15.34
C PHE A 73 11.21 1.49 15.54
N LEU A 74 10.95 0.17 15.54
CA LEU A 74 9.63 -0.37 15.89
C LEU A 74 9.57 -1.08 17.26
N THR A 75 10.36 -0.65 18.25
CA THR A 75 10.20 -1.02 19.68
C THR A 75 9.33 -0.02 20.45
N GLY A 76 8.22 0.42 19.83
CA GLY A 76 7.34 1.45 20.40
C GLY A 76 5.85 1.26 20.09
N GLY A 77 5.41 0.05 19.77
CA GLY A 77 3.99 -0.24 19.57
C GLY A 77 3.20 -0.12 20.88
N ARG A 78 2.49 1.00 21.07
CA ARG A 78 1.34 1.02 21.99
C ARG A 78 0.32 0.01 21.48
N ARG A 79 -0.07 -0.91 22.37
CA ARG A 79 -1.20 -1.83 22.19
C ARG A 79 -2.49 -1.06 21.93
#